data_AF-A0A2T4IBG4-F1
#
_entry.id   AF-A0A2T4IBG4-F1
#
_cell.length_a   1.000
_cell.length_b   1.000
_cell.length_c   1.000
_cell.angle_alpha   90.00
_cell.angle_beta   90.00
_cell.angle_gamma   90.00
#
_symmetry.space_group_name_H-M   'P 1'
#
loop_
_entity.id
_entity.type
_entity.pdbx_description
1 polymer ?
#
loop_
_entity_poly.entity_id
_entity_poly.type
_entity_poly.pdbx_seq_one_letter_code
_entity_poly.pdbx_strand_id
1 'polypeptide(L)'
;MTTPCVGIFWGIRDPSHGMALLADKTPIDRGELYGDCITHPTGHYEFWEGLSGLGAAVLAGRGLPTAPAWHEYEEFPRGRIVYWPEERRFVIYADRRLQTTAFIEHLVAEFGIPKGSYAVRSDPHYRA
;
A
#
# COMPACT_ATOMS: atom_id res chain seq x y z
N MET A 1 9.28 12.63 14.39
CA MET A 1 7.90 12.28 13.97
C MET A 1 8.00 11.76 12.55
N THR A 2 7.38 10.63 12.23
CA THR A 2 7.34 10.11 10.85
C THR A 2 6.41 10.99 10.02
N THR A 3 6.84 11.32 8.80
CA THR A 3 6.01 12.10 7.87
C THR A 3 4.82 11.26 7.41
N PRO A 4 3.57 11.75 7.51
CA PRO A 4 2.42 11.03 7.00
C PRO A 4 2.49 10.87 5.48
N CYS A 5 2.19 9.68 4.99
CA CYS A 5 2.25 9.34 3.57
C CYS A 5 0.91 8.84 3.03
N VAL A 6 0.71 9.05 1.73
CA VAL A 6 -0.24 8.30 0.87
C VAL A 6 0.54 7.24 0.10
N GLY A 7 -0.16 6.30 -0.53
CA GLY A 7 0.54 5.22 -1.25
C GLY A 7 -0.34 4.06 -1.66
N ILE A 8 0.32 3.11 -2.29
CA ILE A 8 -0.25 1.82 -2.70
C ILE A 8 0.43 0.70 -1.92
N PHE A 9 -0.28 -0.39 -1.68
CA PHE A 9 0.25 -1.51 -0.92
C PHE A 9 -0.36 -2.84 -1.30
N TRP A 10 0.34 -3.91 -0.92
CA TRP A 10 -0.07 -5.30 -1.02
C TRP A 10 0.21 -6.02 0.30
N GLY A 11 -0.63 -7.00 0.62
CA GLY A 11 -0.29 -8.06 1.57
C GLY A 11 0.12 -9.32 0.81
N ILE A 12 1.40 -9.66 0.88
CA ILE A 12 1.96 -10.84 0.21
C ILE A 12 2.19 -11.92 1.26
N ARG A 13 1.59 -13.09 1.05
CA ARG A 13 1.75 -14.21 1.99
C ARG A 13 3.12 -14.84 1.78
N ASP A 14 3.99 -14.67 2.76
CA ASP A 14 5.28 -15.33 2.88
C ASP A 14 5.09 -16.67 3.61
N PRO A 15 5.47 -17.82 3.00
CA PRO A 15 5.34 -19.15 3.62
C PRO A 15 6.07 -19.30 4.97
N SER A 16 7.10 -18.50 5.20
CA SER A 16 8.01 -18.54 6.34
C SER A 16 7.70 -17.46 7.39
N HIS A 17 7.09 -16.33 6.99
CA HIS A 17 6.96 -15.14 7.84
C HIS A 17 5.54 -14.58 7.97
N GLY A 18 4.52 -15.20 7.37
CA GLY A 18 3.13 -14.73 7.47
C GLY A 18 2.80 -13.71 6.39
N MET A 19 2.12 -12.59 6.72
CA MET A 19 1.76 -11.58 5.72
C MET A 19 2.83 -10.48 5.68
N ALA A 20 3.57 -10.37 4.58
CA ALA A 20 4.52 -9.31 4.31
C ALA A 20 3.81 -8.09 3.67
N LEU A 21 4.20 -6.89 4.08
CA LEU A 21 3.75 -5.64 3.48
C LEU A 21 4.72 -5.22 2.37
N LEU A 22 4.20 -5.10 1.14
CA LEU A 22 4.88 -4.40 0.05
C LEU A 22 4.16 -3.08 -0.17
N ALA A 23 4.87 -1.95 -0.18
CA ALA A 23 4.25 -0.64 -0.33
C ALA A 23 5.15 0.35 -1.07
N ASP A 24 4.52 1.28 -1.77
CA ASP A 24 5.14 2.50 -2.29
C ASP A 24 4.44 3.71 -1.70
N LYS A 25 5.22 4.69 -1.25
CA LYS A 25 4.75 5.76 -0.35
C LYS A 25 5.25 7.13 -0.82
N THR A 26 4.33 8.09 -0.82
CA THR A 26 4.65 9.50 -1.07
C THR A 26 4.19 10.35 0.13
N PRO A 27 5.07 11.19 0.70
CA PRO A 27 4.66 12.20 1.68
C PRO A 27 3.47 13.02 1.19
N ILE A 28 2.52 13.36 2.08
CA ILE A 28 1.31 14.09 1.66
C ILE A 28 1.60 15.44 0.98
N ASP A 29 2.72 16.09 1.28
CA ASP A 29 3.16 17.35 0.67
C ASP A 29 3.76 17.19 -0.74
N ARG A 30 3.97 15.95 -1.18
CA ARG A 30 4.46 15.56 -2.51
C ARG A 30 3.49 14.68 -3.28
N GLY A 31 2.34 14.36 -2.68
CA GLY A 31 1.29 13.59 -3.33
C GLY A 31 0.62 14.38 -4.46
N GLU A 32 -0.11 13.67 -5.30
CA GLU A 32 -0.85 14.24 -6.41
C GLU A 32 -2.29 14.57 -5.98
N LEU A 33 -2.83 15.71 -6.43
CA LEU A 33 -4.23 16.02 -6.22
C LEU A 33 -5.09 15.26 -7.24
N TYR A 34 -6.05 14.48 -6.74
CA TYR A 34 -7.02 13.75 -7.54
C TYR A 34 -8.44 14.04 -7.00
N GLY A 35 -9.16 14.91 -7.71
CA GLY A 35 -10.38 15.52 -7.18
C GLY A 35 -10.06 16.31 -5.91
N ASP A 36 -10.72 15.97 -4.81
CA ASP A 36 -10.53 16.64 -3.51
C ASP A 36 -9.57 15.88 -2.57
N CYS A 37 -8.93 14.80 -3.03
CA CYS A 37 -8.01 14.00 -2.23
C CYS A 37 -6.58 14.04 -2.77
N ILE A 38 -5.60 13.89 -1.88
CA ILE A 38 -4.20 13.66 -2.20
C ILE A 38 -3.98 12.16 -2.34
N THR A 39 -3.33 11.74 -3.42
CA THR A 39 -3.08 10.34 -3.77
C THR A 39 -1.62 10.11 -4.14
N HIS A 40 -1.24 8.85 -4.25
CA HIS A 40 0.08 8.45 -4.73
C HIS A 40 0.17 8.58 -6.25
N PRO A 41 1.23 9.22 -6.80
CA PRO A 41 1.37 9.46 -8.24
C PRO A 41 1.44 8.19 -9.09
N THR A 42 1.94 7.08 -8.52
CA THR A 42 2.11 5.82 -9.24
C THR A 42 0.89 4.91 -9.06
N GLY A 43 0.50 4.20 -10.12
CA GLY A 43 -0.49 3.14 -10.06
C GLY A 43 0.09 1.81 -9.58
N HIS A 44 -0.81 0.86 -9.31
CA HIS A 44 -0.42 -0.49 -8.87
C HIS A 44 0.35 -1.24 -9.96
N TYR A 45 -0.08 -1.11 -11.21
CA TYR A 45 0.51 -1.78 -12.36
C TYR A 45 1.95 -1.28 -12.61
N GLU A 46 2.15 0.03 -12.72
CA GLU A 46 3.46 0.60 -13.05
C GLU A 46 4.51 0.30 -11.99
N PHE A 47 4.13 0.37 -10.71
CA PHE A 47 5.02 0.01 -9.61
C PHE A 47 5.38 -1.47 -9.64
N TRP A 48 4.39 -2.35 -9.85
CA TRP A 48 4.62 -3.79 -9.87
C TRP A 48 5.51 -4.22 -11.05
N GLU A 49 5.26 -3.70 -12.25
CA GLU A 49 6.09 -3.97 -13.44
C GLU A 49 7.53 -3.50 -13.23
N GLY A 50 7.71 -2.35 -12.57
CA GLY A 50 9.03 -1.87 -12.18
C GLY A 50 9.76 -2.85 -11.26
N LEU A 51 9.06 -3.52 -10.35
CA LEU A 51 9.63 -4.56 -9.49
C LEU A 51 9.87 -5.88 -10.23
N SER A 52 8.92 -6.29 -11.08
CA SER A 52 9.02 -7.48 -11.92
C SER A 52 10.30 -7.44 -12.77
N GLY A 53 10.55 -6.30 -13.43
CA GLY A 53 11.74 -6.07 -14.26
C GLY A 53 13.09 -6.13 -13.53
N LEU A 54 13.12 -6.04 -12.18
CA LEU A 54 14.35 -6.19 -11.40
C LEU A 54 14.73 -7.67 -11.19
N GLY A 55 13.75 -8.58 -11.22
CA GLY A 55 13.92 -9.99 -10.95
C GLY A 55 14.13 -10.35 -9.47
N ALA A 56 13.88 -11.62 -9.14
CA ALA A 56 13.80 -12.10 -7.75
C ALA A 56 15.10 -11.90 -6.93
N ALA A 57 16.27 -12.06 -7.55
CA ALA A 57 17.55 -11.92 -6.85
C ALA A 57 17.78 -10.49 -6.34
N VAL A 58 17.42 -9.49 -7.14
CA VAL A 58 17.55 -8.07 -6.77
C VAL A 58 16.52 -7.71 -5.70
N LEU A 59 15.28 -8.21 -5.80
CA LEU A 59 14.24 -8.00 -4.80
C LEU A 59 14.65 -8.59 -3.44
N ALA A 60 15.13 -9.84 -3.43
CA ALA A 60 15.60 -10.50 -2.21
C ALA A 60 16.78 -9.76 -1.58
N GLY A 61 17.74 -9.30 -2.39
CA GLY A 61 18.87 -8.47 -1.92
C GLY A 61 18.45 -7.13 -1.31
N ARG A 62 17.24 -6.64 -1.63
CA ARG A 62 16.63 -5.44 -1.04
C ARG A 62 15.70 -5.74 0.14
N GLY A 63 15.54 -7.01 0.52
CA GLY A 63 14.58 -7.43 1.55
C GLY A 63 13.12 -7.26 1.12
N LEU A 64 12.85 -7.18 -0.18
CA LEU A 64 11.50 -7.07 -0.73
C LEU A 64 10.93 -8.47 -1.03
N PRO A 65 9.61 -8.66 -0.95
CA PRO A 65 8.95 -9.87 -1.44
C PRO A 65 9.34 -10.17 -2.89
N THR A 66 9.62 -11.43 -3.20
CA THR A 66 10.03 -11.86 -4.55
C THR A 66 8.85 -12.16 -5.47
N ALA A 67 7.62 -12.14 -4.94
CA ALA A 67 6.41 -12.41 -5.71
C ALA A 67 6.26 -11.58 -7.00
N PRO A 68 6.63 -10.28 -7.05
CA PRO A 68 6.54 -9.49 -8.28
C PRO A 68 7.35 -10.06 -9.46
N ALA A 69 8.36 -10.90 -9.23
CA ALA A 69 9.15 -11.49 -10.30
C ALA A 69 8.44 -12.64 -11.04
N TRP A 70 7.33 -13.16 -10.51
CA TRP A 70 6.71 -14.40 -11.02
C TRP A 70 5.18 -14.37 -11.06
N HIS A 71 4.56 -13.30 -10.57
CA HIS A 71 3.11 -13.19 -10.42
C HIS A 71 2.62 -11.84 -10.90
N GLU A 72 1.35 -11.78 -11.25
CA GLU A 72 0.64 -10.54 -11.56
C GLU A 72 0.24 -9.80 -10.28
N TYR A 73 0.21 -8.48 -10.37
CA TYR A 73 -0.09 -7.60 -9.23
C TYR A 73 -1.53 -7.79 -8.69
N GLU A 74 -2.42 -8.32 -9.53
CA GLU A 74 -3.80 -8.62 -9.15
C GLU A 74 -3.95 -9.93 -8.37
N GLU A 75 -2.95 -10.81 -8.34
CA GLU A 75 -3.04 -12.09 -7.62
C GLU A 75 -3.01 -11.92 -6.10
N PHE A 76 -2.57 -10.75 -5.62
CA PHE A 76 -2.43 -10.47 -4.20
C PHE A 76 -3.45 -9.43 -3.71
N PRO A 77 -3.94 -9.57 -2.47
CA PRO A 77 -4.75 -8.54 -1.86
C PRO A 77 -3.96 -7.24 -1.77
N ARG A 78 -4.60 -6.15 -2.17
CA ARG A 78 -3.95 -4.84 -2.32
C ARG A 78 -4.85 -3.70 -1.86
N GLY A 79 -4.31 -2.50 -1.86
CA GLY A 79 -5.06 -1.31 -1.49
C GLY A 79 -4.33 -0.01 -1.80
N ARG A 80 -4.99 1.09 -1.49
CA ARG A 80 -4.50 2.45 -1.64
C ARG A 80 -4.88 3.27 -0.41
N ILE A 81 -3.95 4.13 0.02
CA ILE A 81 -4.17 5.13 1.04
C ILE A 81 -4.19 6.49 0.36
N VAL A 82 -5.27 7.24 0.58
CA VAL A 82 -5.41 8.63 0.15
C VAL A 82 -5.63 9.53 1.37
N TYR A 83 -5.41 10.82 1.19
CA TYR A 83 -5.64 11.83 2.22
C TYR A 83 -6.65 12.86 1.75
N TRP A 84 -7.65 13.17 2.58
CA TRP A 84 -8.67 14.19 2.34
C TRP A 84 -8.33 15.42 3.17
N PRO A 85 -7.83 16.51 2.55
CA PRO A 85 -7.35 17.69 3.28
C PRO A 85 -8.46 18.40 4.07
N GLU A 86 -9.67 18.53 3.49
CA GLU A 86 -10.79 19.20 4.16
C GLU A 86 -11.21 18.48 5.45
N GLU A 87 -11.19 17.16 5.41
CA GLU A 87 -11.58 16.29 6.52
C GLU A 87 -10.42 15.99 7.48
N ARG A 88 -9.20 16.37 7.06
CA ARG A 88 -7.92 16.05 7.71
C ARG A 88 -7.81 14.55 8.02
N ARG A 89 -8.24 13.71 7.09
CA ARG A 89 -8.42 12.27 7.30
C ARG A 89 -7.84 11.44 6.18
N PHE A 90 -7.22 10.33 6.54
CA PHE A 90 -6.79 9.30 5.61
C PHE A 90 -7.94 8.32 5.34
N VAL A 91 -8.05 7.86 4.10
CA VAL A 91 -8.92 6.73 3.75
C VAL A 91 -8.06 5.60 3.23
N ILE A 92 -8.17 4.45 3.89
CA ILE A 92 -7.48 3.22 3.53
C ILE A 92 -8.49 2.35 2.77
N TYR A 93 -8.40 2.36 1.45
CA TYR A 93 -9.13 1.45 0.58
C TYR A 93 -8.35 0.14 0.50
N ALA A 94 -8.89 -0.94 1.05
CA ALA A 94 -8.17 -2.21 1.15
C ALA A 94 -9.06 -3.38 0.73
N ASP A 95 -8.45 -4.38 0.09
CA ASP A 95 -9.03 -5.73 0.01
C ASP A 95 -9.48 -6.19 1.40
N ARG A 96 -10.67 -6.79 1.50
CA ARG A 96 -11.25 -7.26 2.76
C ARG A 96 -10.33 -8.21 3.53
N ARG A 97 -9.49 -8.98 2.82
CA ARG A 97 -8.50 -9.89 3.40
C ARG A 97 -7.40 -9.17 4.19
N LEU A 98 -7.19 -7.88 3.94
CA LEU A 98 -6.20 -7.03 4.65
C LEU A 98 -6.80 -6.22 5.80
N GLN A 99 -8.12 -6.23 5.98
CA GLN A 99 -8.80 -5.40 6.99
C GLN A 99 -8.77 -6.01 8.39
N THR A 100 -7.76 -6.84 8.70
CA THR A 100 -7.54 -7.31 10.07
C THR A 100 -6.93 -6.18 10.90
N THR A 101 -7.27 -6.11 12.19
CA THR A 101 -6.73 -5.06 13.08
C THR A 101 -5.20 -5.01 13.04
N ALA A 102 -4.54 -6.16 13.13
CA ALA A 102 -3.08 -6.24 13.13
C ALA A 102 -2.45 -5.70 11.83
N PHE A 103 -3.03 -6.02 10.67
CA PHE A 103 -2.49 -5.53 9.40
C PHE A 103 -2.73 -4.03 9.21
N ILE A 104 -3.91 -3.53 9.58
CA ILE A 104 -4.21 -2.09 9.52
C ILE A 104 -3.32 -1.29 10.48
N GLU A 105 -3.07 -1.79 11.69
CA GLU A 105 -2.16 -1.14 12.65
C GLU A 105 -0.72 -1.09 12.12
N HIS A 106 -0.25 -2.20 11.53
CA HIS A 106 1.06 -2.25 10.87
C HIS A 106 1.16 -1.24 9.72
N LEU A 107 0.13 -1.18 8.87
CA LEU A 107 0.06 -0.26 7.74
C LEU A 107 0.02 1.21 8.20
N VAL A 108 -0.78 1.54 9.21
CA VAL A 108 -0.87 2.89 9.81
C VAL A 108 0.48 3.33 10.36
N ALA A 109 1.19 2.44 11.05
CA ALA A 109 2.53 2.72 11.55
C ALA A 109 3.54 2.95 10.40
N GLU A 110 3.52 2.09 9.38
CA GLU A 110 4.43 2.15 8.23
C GLU A 110 4.23 3.44 7.41
N PHE A 111 3.01 3.94 7.32
CA PHE A 111 2.67 5.18 6.61
C PHE A 111 2.71 6.44 7.47
N GLY A 112 3.08 6.33 8.75
CA GLY A 112 3.13 7.48 9.67
C GLY A 112 1.77 8.16 9.87
N ILE A 113 0.68 7.40 9.74
CA ILE A 113 -0.68 7.95 9.84
C ILE A 113 -1.01 8.22 11.33
N PRO A 114 -1.44 9.44 11.70
CA PRO A 114 -1.83 9.71 13.07
C PRO A 114 -2.99 8.83 13.54
N LYS A 115 -2.91 8.36 14.80
CA LYS A 115 -3.98 7.55 15.38
C LYS A 115 -5.31 8.33 15.39
N GLY A 116 -6.39 7.68 14.97
CA GLY A 116 -7.72 8.28 14.92
C GLY A 116 -7.97 9.22 13.71
N SER A 117 -6.97 9.46 12.86
CA SER A 117 -7.14 10.27 11.65
C SER A 117 -7.34 9.44 10.39
N TYR A 118 -7.89 8.23 10.49
CA TYR A 118 -8.11 7.37 9.33
C TYR A 118 -9.45 6.62 9.38
N ALA A 119 -9.92 6.22 8.21
CA ALA A 119 -11.05 5.33 8.02
C ALA A 119 -10.67 4.18 7.08
N VAL A 120 -11.09 2.96 7.40
CA VAL A 120 -10.89 1.78 6.53
C VAL A 120 -12.15 1.56 5.71
N ARG A 121 -11.98 1.29 4.41
CA ARG A 121 -13.05 1.04 3.45
C ARG A 121 -12.68 -0.14 2.56
N SER A 122 -13.70 -0.91 2.18
CA SER A 122 -13.55 -1.93 1.14
C SER A 122 -13.72 -1.27 -0.23
N ASP A 123 -12.90 -1.66 -1.20
CA ASP A 123 -13.04 -1.24 -2.59
C ASP A 123 -13.25 -2.47 -3.48
N PRO A 124 -14.34 -2.54 -4.27
CA PRO A 124 -14.56 -3.62 -5.22
C PRO A 124 -13.41 -3.83 -6.23
N HIS A 125 -12.64 -2.78 -6.56
CA HIS A 125 -11.49 -2.87 -7.47
C HIS A 125 -10.31 -3.66 -6.86
N TYR A 126 -10.28 -3.81 -5.53
CA TYR A 126 -9.23 -4.56 -4.82
C TYR A 126 -9.73 -5.92 -4.35
N ARG A 127 -10.52 -6.61 -5.18
CA ARG A 127 -10.86 -8.01 -4.96
C ARG A 127 -9.89 -8.87 -5.76
N ALA A 128 -9.08 -9.61 -5.03
CA ALA A 128 -8.19 -10.63 -5.56
C ALA A 128 -8.46 -11.97 -4.86
#